data_AF-A0A7C0UZH8-F1
#
_entry.id   AF-A0A7C0UZH8-F1
#
_cell.length_a   1.000
_cell.length_b   1.000
_cell.length_c   1.000
_cell.angle_alpha   90.00
_cell.angle_beta   90.00
_cell.angle_gamma   90.00
#
_symmetry.space_group_name_H-M   'P 1'
#
loop_
_entity.id
_entity.type
_entity.pdbx_description
1 polymer ?
#
loop_
_entity_poly.entity_id
_entity_poly.type
_entity_poly.pdbx_seq_one_letter_code
_entity_poly.pdbx_strand_id
1 'polypeptide(L)'
;MQYETMHIGFDDTDSPRRGCTTYIAALLVEKLSKMGVQFLDYPNLVRLNPNVPWKTRGNGALCLRITCPMEMDVEVKEAVISEVEQNSDLEWEGTDPGIVFLTRKKVPKEIREFASKAITGIVTKKKALSLIKRFEAEAVGFKKGRGIIGGLSAIGETLENDHTYELIAYRTPENRGTPRKIDAESVKKMDKETFPETFNNVDAETGRILITPRGPDPILYGVRGETPRAVKKAFKIIKPLEPI
;
A
#
# COMPACT_ATOMS: atom_id res chain seq x y z
N MET A 1 -6.49 -23.10 20.08
CA MET A 1 -5.42 -22.18 19.66
C MET A 1 -5.91 -20.77 19.89
N GLN A 2 -5.13 -19.93 20.55
CA GLN A 2 -5.49 -18.53 20.75
C GLN A 2 -5.10 -17.77 19.48
N TYR A 3 -6.02 -16.98 18.95
CA TYR A 3 -5.80 -16.12 17.79
C TYR A 3 -5.64 -14.69 18.24
N GLU A 4 -4.77 -13.96 17.56
CA GLU A 4 -4.54 -12.55 17.80
C GLU A 4 -4.66 -11.76 16.51
N THR A 5 -5.02 -10.48 16.67
CA THR A 5 -5.10 -9.53 15.56
C THR A 5 -3.78 -8.79 15.48
N MET A 6 -3.13 -8.84 14.32
CA MET A 6 -1.91 -8.11 14.03
C MET A 6 -2.17 -7.08 12.93
N HIS A 7 -1.75 -5.85 13.18
CA HIS A 7 -1.71 -4.78 12.18
C HIS A 7 -0.26 -4.55 11.76
N ILE A 8 0.00 -4.67 10.46
CA ILE A 8 1.33 -4.66 9.86
C ILE A 8 1.40 -3.44 8.96
N GLY A 9 2.02 -2.37 9.43
CA GLY A 9 2.20 -1.13 8.70
C GLY A 9 3.59 -1.02 8.11
N PHE A 10 3.73 -0.61 6.85
CA PHE A 10 5.04 -0.38 6.23
C PHE A 10 5.01 0.71 5.18
N ASP A 11 6.16 1.35 4.96
CA ASP A 11 6.32 2.47 4.03
C ASP A 11 7.79 2.65 3.61
N ASP A 12 8.01 3.53 2.62
CA ASP A 12 9.30 4.03 2.16
C ASP A 12 10.20 2.93 1.58
N THR A 13 9.61 2.05 0.78
CA THR A 13 10.28 0.88 0.18
C THR A 13 10.75 1.11 -1.26
N ASP A 14 10.14 2.07 -1.94
CA ASP A 14 10.36 2.38 -3.35
C ASP A 14 11.23 3.61 -3.57
N SER A 15 11.78 3.73 -4.79
CA SER A 15 12.60 4.86 -5.21
C SER A 15 12.13 5.40 -6.57
N PRO A 16 12.63 6.56 -7.02
CA PRO A 16 12.34 7.06 -8.36
C PRO A 16 12.77 6.11 -9.50
N ARG A 17 13.70 5.18 -9.23
CA ARG A 17 14.27 4.28 -10.25
C ARG A 17 13.62 2.89 -10.27
N ARG A 18 13.01 2.41 -9.17
CA ARG A 18 12.39 1.07 -9.08
C ARG A 18 11.46 0.93 -7.88
N GLY A 19 10.69 -0.16 -7.90
CA GLY A 19 9.89 -0.60 -6.76
C GLY A 19 8.52 0.05 -6.70
N CYS A 20 7.71 -0.43 -5.76
CA CYS A 20 6.45 0.19 -5.35
C CYS A 20 6.01 -0.47 -4.04
N THR A 21 5.70 0.33 -3.01
CA THR A 21 5.25 -0.20 -1.72
C THR A 21 3.98 -1.06 -1.86
N THR A 22 3.08 -0.74 -2.79
CA THR A 22 1.88 -1.57 -3.02
C THR A 22 2.20 -2.94 -3.64
N TYR A 23 3.27 -3.05 -4.43
CA TYR A 23 3.70 -4.33 -5.01
C TYR A 23 4.21 -5.27 -3.91
N ILE A 24 4.96 -4.75 -2.94
CA ILE A 24 5.37 -5.51 -1.75
C ILE A 24 4.14 -5.99 -0.96
N ALA A 25 3.11 -5.14 -0.83
CA ALA A 25 1.85 -5.56 -0.21
C ALA A 25 1.21 -6.75 -0.94
N ALA A 26 1.22 -6.76 -2.27
CA ALA A 26 0.68 -7.88 -3.06
C ALA A 26 1.46 -9.18 -2.83
N LEU A 27 2.80 -9.12 -2.81
CA LEU A 27 3.66 -10.26 -2.49
C LEU A 27 3.40 -10.80 -1.07
N LEU A 28 3.29 -9.89 -0.10
CA LEU A 28 2.96 -10.24 1.28
C LEU A 28 1.58 -10.90 1.39
N VAL A 29 0.57 -10.40 0.68
CA VAL A 29 -0.77 -11.02 0.68
C VAL A 29 -0.70 -12.45 0.17
N GLU A 30 0.01 -12.71 -0.93
CA GLU A 30 0.17 -14.06 -1.46
C GLU A 30 0.94 -14.97 -0.47
N LYS A 31 2.07 -14.50 0.05
CA LYS A 31 2.93 -15.25 0.96
C LYS A 31 2.22 -15.60 2.26
N LEU A 32 1.60 -14.62 2.92
CA LEU A 32 0.89 -14.80 4.17
C LEU A 32 -0.36 -15.67 3.99
N SER A 33 -1.06 -15.57 2.86
CA SER A 33 -2.20 -16.46 2.57
C SER A 33 -1.77 -17.92 2.48
N LYS A 34 -0.60 -18.20 1.89
CA LYS A 34 -0.02 -19.57 1.83
C LYS A 34 0.37 -20.10 3.21
N MET A 35 0.70 -19.22 4.15
CA MET A 35 0.96 -19.58 5.56
C MET A 35 -0.33 -19.89 6.34
N GLY A 36 -1.51 -19.60 5.77
CA GLY A 36 -2.80 -19.87 6.42
C GLY A 36 -3.26 -18.77 7.38
N VAL A 37 -2.68 -17.56 7.32
CA VAL A 37 -3.21 -16.41 8.08
C VAL A 37 -4.51 -15.94 7.44
N GLN A 38 -5.39 -15.35 8.26
CA GLN A 38 -6.66 -14.80 7.79
C GLN A 38 -6.56 -13.28 7.69
N PHE A 39 -6.89 -12.71 6.54
CA PHE A 39 -6.99 -11.26 6.38
C PHE A 39 -8.33 -10.76 6.93
N LEU A 40 -8.30 -9.68 7.69
CA LEU A 40 -9.50 -9.04 8.22
C LEU A 40 -10.23 -8.21 7.15
N ASP A 41 -9.49 -7.65 6.20
CA ASP A 41 -9.99 -6.86 5.08
C ASP A 41 -8.92 -6.76 3.98
N TYR A 42 -9.19 -6.02 2.91
CA TYR A 42 -8.22 -5.63 1.90
C TYR A 42 -7.05 -4.82 2.50
N PRO A 43 -5.86 -4.86 1.87
CA PRO A 43 -4.75 -3.97 2.22
C PRO A 43 -5.18 -2.49 2.20
N ASN A 44 -4.86 -1.74 3.26
CA ASN A 44 -5.14 -0.32 3.33
C ASN A 44 -3.98 0.48 2.71
N LEU A 45 -4.26 1.27 1.67
CA LEU A 45 -3.33 2.26 1.10
C LEU A 45 -3.66 3.64 1.65
N VAL A 46 -2.77 4.18 2.49
CA VAL A 46 -2.98 5.43 3.22
C VAL A 46 -2.06 6.50 2.64
N ARG A 47 -2.66 7.49 1.97
CA ARG A 47 -1.93 8.67 1.45
C ARG A 47 -1.72 9.67 2.59
N LEU A 48 -0.46 9.93 2.91
CA LEU A 48 -0.04 10.92 3.90
C LEU A 48 0.08 12.31 3.26
N ASN A 49 0.45 13.31 4.05
CA ASN A 49 0.51 14.71 3.62
C ASN A 49 1.37 14.89 2.33
N PRO A 50 0.79 15.29 1.20
CA PRO A 50 1.51 15.38 -0.07
C PRO A 50 2.52 16.53 -0.11
N ASN A 51 2.48 17.46 0.84
CA ASN A 51 3.32 18.67 0.88
C ASN A 51 4.62 18.48 1.69
N VAL A 52 4.85 17.30 2.25
CA VAL A 52 6.07 17.00 3.01
C VAL A 52 7.27 16.92 2.04
N PRO A 53 8.41 17.59 2.32
CA PRO A 53 9.54 17.65 1.39
C PRO A 53 10.31 16.33 1.29
N TRP A 54 10.22 15.49 2.32
CA TRP A 54 10.91 14.20 2.41
C TRP A 54 9.96 13.03 2.10
N LYS A 55 9.41 13.01 0.89
CA LYS A 55 8.44 12.00 0.44
C LYS A 55 8.96 11.26 -0.79
N THR A 56 8.55 10.01 -0.93
CA THR A 56 8.51 9.32 -2.22
C THR A 56 7.34 9.83 -3.06
N ARG A 57 7.26 9.44 -4.33
CA ARG A 57 6.19 9.89 -5.21
C ARG A 57 4.83 9.38 -4.69
N GLY A 58 4.00 10.31 -4.24
CA GLY A 58 2.64 10.04 -3.76
C GLY A 58 2.52 9.74 -2.27
N ASN A 59 3.61 9.67 -1.49
CA ASN A 59 3.63 9.60 -0.03
C ASN A 59 2.59 8.61 0.55
N GLY A 60 2.63 7.35 0.12
CA GLY A 60 1.60 6.34 0.46
C GLY A 60 2.17 5.19 1.27
N ALA A 61 1.63 4.99 2.47
CA ALA A 61 1.97 3.88 3.36
C ALA A 61 0.90 2.79 3.32
N LEU A 62 1.29 1.56 3.64
CA LEU A 62 0.42 0.38 3.54
C LEU A 62 0.17 -0.24 4.92
N CYS A 63 -1.03 -0.76 5.14
CA CYS A 63 -1.34 -1.61 6.29
C CYS A 63 -2.01 -2.91 5.86
N LEU A 64 -1.51 -4.04 6.36
CA LEU A 64 -2.19 -5.33 6.33
C LEU A 64 -2.77 -5.61 7.72
N ARG A 65 -3.98 -6.15 7.77
CA ARG A 65 -4.65 -6.50 9.03
C ARG A 65 -5.01 -7.97 8.96
N ILE A 66 -4.45 -8.75 9.87
CA ILE A 66 -4.58 -10.20 9.87
C ILE A 66 -4.99 -10.72 11.24
N THR A 67 -5.51 -11.94 11.25
CA THR A 67 -5.58 -12.81 12.42
C THR A 67 -4.80 -14.08 12.18
N CYS A 68 -3.96 -14.44 13.13
CA CYS A 68 -3.15 -15.65 13.11
C CYS A 68 -3.10 -16.29 14.51
N PRO A 69 -2.81 -17.60 14.59
CA PRO A 69 -2.44 -18.25 15.84
C PRO A 69 -1.23 -17.55 16.47
N MET A 70 -1.20 -17.42 17.80
CA MET A 70 -0.08 -16.79 18.52
C MET A 70 1.27 -17.47 18.25
N GLU A 71 1.26 -18.77 17.96
CA GLU A 71 2.47 -19.54 17.67
C GLU A 71 3.13 -19.12 16.34
N MET A 72 2.38 -18.45 15.45
CA MET A 72 2.85 -17.97 14.15
C MET A 72 3.37 -16.52 14.19
N ASP A 73 3.29 -15.83 15.34
CA ASP A 73 3.65 -14.40 15.46
C ASP A 73 5.06 -14.11 14.93
N VAL A 74 6.06 -14.89 15.35
CA VAL A 74 7.45 -14.75 14.92
C VAL A 74 7.60 -15.05 13.43
N GLU A 75 7.05 -16.16 12.95
CA GLU A 75 7.17 -16.58 11.55
C GLU A 75 6.55 -15.56 10.60
N VAL A 76 5.39 -15.00 10.95
CA VAL A 76 4.72 -13.94 10.19
C VAL A 76 5.57 -12.68 10.15
N LYS A 77 6.12 -12.24 11.29
CA LYS A 77 6.99 -11.06 11.35
C LYS A 77 8.24 -11.24 10.51
N GLU A 78 8.91 -12.39 10.62
CA GLU A 78 10.09 -12.72 9.82
C GLU A 78 9.79 -12.76 8.33
N ALA A 79 8.67 -13.39 7.94
CA ALA A 79 8.22 -13.43 6.55
C ALA A 79 7.99 -12.02 5.98
N VAL A 80 7.41 -11.11 6.79
CA VAL A 80 7.18 -9.71 6.43
C VAL A 80 8.48 -8.94 6.30
N ILE A 81 9.36 -9.03 7.31
CA ILE A 81 10.66 -8.34 7.33
C ILE A 81 11.49 -8.75 6.11
N SER A 82 11.57 -10.06 5.86
CA SER A 82 12.29 -10.62 4.71
C SER A 82 11.74 -10.14 3.38
N GLU A 83 10.42 -10.10 3.19
CA GLU A 83 9.81 -9.65 1.94
C GLU A 83 10.05 -8.16 1.67
N VAL A 84 9.92 -7.34 2.72
CA VAL A 84 10.18 -5.90 2.64
C VAL A 84 11.66 -5.65 2.33
N GLU A 85 12.57 -6.33 3.01
CA GLU A 85 14.02 -6.19 2.79
C GLU A 85 14.40 -6.54 1.34
N GLN A 86 13.94 -7.70 0.84
CA GLN A 86 14.28 -8.19 -0.50
C GLN A 86 13.76 -7.32 -1.64
N ASN A 87 12.59 -6.70 -1.45
CA ASN A 87 11.92 -5.94 -2.49
C ASN A 87 12.11 -4.42 -2.37
N SER A 88 12.71 -3.93 -1.28
CA SER A 88 13.03 -2.51 -1.12
C SER A 88 14.28 -2.10 -1.92
N ASP A 89 14.33 -0.84 -2.35
CA ASP A 89 15.53 -0.28 -2.99
C ASP A 89 16.52 0.28 -1.95
N LEU A 90 17.13 -0.61 -1.16
CA LEU A 90 18.03 -0.23 -0.05
C LEU A 90 19.31 0.49 -0.50
N GLU A 91 19.72 0.31 -1.76
CA GLU A 91 20.88 1.01 -2.34
C GLU A 91 20.60 2.50 -2.61
N TRP A 92 19.33 2.89 -2.76
CA TRP A 92 18.99 4.29 -3.02
C TRP A 92 19.06 5.11 -1.74
N GLU A 93 19.79 6.22 -1.75
CA GLU A 93 20.04 7.02 -0.53
C GLU A 93 18.74 7.49 0.14
N GLY A 94 17.73 7.83 -0.66
CA GLY A 94 16.45 8.37 -0.19
C GLY A 94 15.39 7.35 0.24
N THR A 95 15.68 6.06 0.20
CA THR A 95 14.75 4.99 0.60
C THR A 95 15.11 4.55 2.02
N ASP A 96 14.27 4.81 3.01
CA ASP A 96 14.51 4.45 4.42
C ASP A 96 13.35 3.59 4.98
N PRO A 97 13.20 2.33 4.53
CA PRO A 97 12.02 1.53 4.82
C PRO A 97 11.78 1.35 6.31
N GLY A 98 10.51 1.25 6.68
CA GLY A 98 10.12 0.92 8.05
C GLY A 98 8.87 0.08 8.11
N ILE A 99 8.86 -0.82 9.08
CA ILE A 99 7.78 -1.77 9.37
C ILE A 99 7.38 -1.57 10.82
N VAL A 100 6.09 -1.61 11.10
CA VAL A 100 5.52 -1.56 12.45
C VAL A 100 4.52 -2.71 12.60
N PHE A 101 4.63 -3.43 13.70
CA PHE A 101 3.71 -4.51 14.08
C PHE A 101 2.97 -4.10 15.34
N LEU A 102 1.64 -4.11 15.29
CA LEU A 102 0.78 -3.87 16.44
C LEU A 102 -0.16 -5.05 16.63
N THR A 103 0.13 -5.88 17.63
CA THR A 103 -0.68 -7.04 18.00
C THR A 103 -1.74 -6.65 19.02
N ARG A 104 -2.88 -6.12 18.55
CA ARG A 104 -4.03 -5.72 19.37
C ARG A 104 -5.33 -5.84 18.57
N LYS A 105 -6.44 -6.15 19.24
CA LYS A 105 -7.78 -6.20 18.60
C LYS A 105 -8.25 -4.85 18.06
N LYS A 106 -7.87 -3.74 18.72
CA LYS A 106 -8.26 -2.38 18.35
C LYS A 106 -7.04 -1.49 18.33
N VAL A 107 -6.99 -0.61 17.33
CA VAL A 107 -5.94 0.41 17.22
C VAL A 107 -6.16 1.49 18.29
N PRO A 108 -5.15 1.79 19.14
CA PRO A 108 -5.25 2.84 20.14
C PRO A 108 -5.56 4.22 19.56
N LYS A 109 -6.34 5.02 20.31
CA LYS A 109 -6.77 6.36 19.89
C LYS A 109 -5.58 7.26 19.54
N GLU A 110 -4.51 7.22 20.32
CA GLU A 110 -3.34 8.05 20.10
C GLU A 110 -2.56 7.70 18.82
N ILE A 111 -2.63 6.45 18.36
CA ILE A 111 -2.08 6.03 17.06
C ILE A 111 -2.99 6.55 15.93
N ARG A 112 -4.31 6.50 16.11
CA ARG A 112 -5.27 7.12 15.16
C ARG A 112 -5.08 8.63 15.04
N GLU A 113 -4.90 9.32 16.17
CA GLU A 113 -4.60 10.76 16.21
C GLU A 113 -3.25 11.09 15.57
N PHE A 114 -2.26 10.21 15.72
CA PHE A 114 -0.97 10.34 15.02
C PHE A 114 -1.13 10.23 13.51
N ALA A 115 -1.89 9.25 13.01
CA ALA A 115 -2.17 9.09 11.59
C ALA A 115 -2.89 10.32 11.01
N SER A 116 -3.94 10.81 11.69
CA SER A 116 -4.67 12.02 11.28
C SER A 116 -3.75 13.25 11.14
N LYS A 117 -2.78 13.41 12.07
CA LYS A 117 -1.75 14.46 11.98
C LYS A 117 -0.74 14.22 10.87
N ALA A 118 -0.42 12.97 10.55
CA ALA A 118 0.50 12.62 9.45
C ALA A 118 -0.13 12.87 8.07
N ILE A 119 -1.46 12.75 7.96
CA ILE A 119 -2.22 13.03 6.74
C ILE A 119 -2.29 14.55 6.46
N THR A 120 -2.48 15.37 7.50
CA THR A 120 -2.74 16.82 7.34
C THR A 120 -1.55 17.71 7.69
N GLY A 121 -0.52 17.17 8.36
CA GLY A 121 0.57 17.95 8.94
C GLY A 121 1.91 17.25 8.86
N ILE A 122 2.84 17.67 9.74
CA ILE A 122 4.18 17.10 9.87
C ILE A 122 4.27 16.41 11.23
N VAL A 123 4.72 15.15 11.22
CA VAL A 123 4.97 14.36 12.42
C VAL A 123 6.44 13.95 12.50
N THR A 124 6.89 13.58 13.70
CA THR A 124 8.31 13.24 13.94
C THR A 124 8.48 11.76 14.25
N LYS A 125 9.61 11.19 13.82
CA LYS A 125 10.01 9.82 14.17
C LYS A 125 10.07 9.61 15.68
N LYS A 126 10.54 10.61 16.44
CA LYS A 126 10.57 10.58 17.92
C LYS A 126 9.17 10.33 18.50
N LYS A 127 8.14 10.99 17.96
CA LYS A 127 6.76 10.78 18.42
C LYS A 127 6.25 9.38 18.04
N ALA A 128 6.56 8.91 16.83
CA ALA A 128 6.21 7.56 16.39
C ALA A 128 6.81 6.50 17.33
N LEU A 129 8.12 6.56 17.60
CA LEU A 129 8.82 5.65 18.50
C LEU A 129 8.28 5.69 19.94
N SER A 130 7.91 6.89 20.42
CA SER A 130 7.26 7.03 21.73
C SER A 130 5.91 6.30 21.80
N LEU A 131 5.11 6.31 20.73
CA LEU A 131 3.85 5.58 20.67
C LEU A 131 4.08 4.07 20.56
N ILE A 132 5.02 3.65 19.72
CA ILE A 132 5.41 2.25 19.56
C ILE A 132 5.79 1.65 20.92
N LYS A 133 6.69 2.31 21.66
CA LYS A 133 7.09 1.90 23.00
C LYS A 133 5.90 1.87 23.97
N ARG A 134 5.04 2.89 23.95
CA ARG A 134 3.90 3.01 24.88
C ARG A 134 2.87 1.89 24.69
N PHE A 135 2.67 1.43 23.46
CA PHE A 135 1.67 0.43 23.13
C PHE A 135 2.25 -0.97 22.94
N GLU A 136 3.52 -1.16 23.29
CA GLU A 136 4.24 -2.44 23.14
C GLU A 136 4.16 -2.97 21.70
N ALA A 137 4.19 -2.05 20.74
CA ALA A 137 4.32 -2.39 19.34
C ALA A 137 5.80 -2.64 19.02
N GLU A 138 6.05 -3.35 17.94
CA GLU A 138 7.38 -3.62 17.43
C GLU A 138 7.61 -2.85 16.14
N ALA A 139 8.87 -2.47 15.89
CA ALA A 139 9.22 -1.78 14.66
C ALA A 139 10.60 -2.19 14.18
N VAL A 140 10.70 -2.36 12.86
CA VAL A 140 11.95 -2.61 12.16
C VAL A 140 12.19 -1.44 11.21
N GLY A 141 13.38 -0.85 11.29
CA GLY A 141 13.77 0.25 10.41
C GLY A 141 15.03 -0.12 9.67
N PHE A 142 15.01 0.01 8.35
CA PHE A 142 16.19 -0.11 7.50
C PHE A 142 16.80 1.27 7.31
N LYS A 143 18.13 1.36 7.29
CA LYS A 143 18.87 2.63 7.18
C LYS A 143 18.41 3.66 8.22
N LYS A 144 17.89 4.83 7.83
CA LYS A 144 17.39 5.83 8.78
C LYS A 144 15.99 5.48 9.31
N GLY A 145 15.33 4.46 8.77
CA GLY A 145 14.03 3.95 9.22
C GLY A 145 12.96 5.03 9.30
N ARG A 146 12.84 5.87 8.25
CA ARG A 146 11.86 6.95 8.18
C ARG A 146 10.45 6.40 7.92
N GLY A 147 10.37 5.30 7.17
CA GLY A 147 9.13 4.57 6.88
C GLY A 147 8.37 4.11 8.13
N ILE A 148 8.99 4.08 9.32
CA ILE A 148 8.29 3.82 10.60
C ILE A 148 7.16 4.84 10.83
N ILE A 149 7.34 6.09 10.40
CA ILE A 149 6.28 7.11 10.47
C ILE A 149 5.09 6.68 9.62
N GLY A 150 5.36 6.25 8.38
CA GLY A 150 4.33 5.81 7.45
C GLY A 150 3.64 4.53 7.91
N GLY A 151 4.41 3.51 8.30
CA GLY A 151 3.87 2.27 8.83
C GLY A 151 2.97 2.48 10.05
N LEU A 152 3.39 3.30 11.03
CA LEU A 152 2.54 3.62 12.18
C LEU A 152 1.28 4.41 11.76
N SER A 153 1.41 5.33 10.81
CA SER A 153 0.28 6.10 10.29
C SER A 153 -0.71 5.22 9.54
N ALA A 154 -0.24 4.25 8.76
CA ALA A 154 -1.09 3.29 8.04
C ALA A 154 -1.85 2.37 9.00
N ILE A 155 -1.23 1.98 10.14
CA ILE A 155 -1.95 1.27 11.21
C ILE A 155 -3.05 2.16 11.81
N GLY A 156 -2.74 3.43 12.04
CA GLY A 156 -3.64 4.40 12.67
C GLY A 156 -4.83 4.85 11.83
N GLU A 157 -4.68 4.91 10.51
CA GLU A 157 -5.79 5.16 9.60
C GLU A 157 -6.53 3.84 9.33
N THR A 158 -7.72 3.73 9.91
CA THR A 158 -8.53 2.51 9.86
C THR A 158 -9.56 2.51 8.74
N LEU A 159 -9.66 3.61 7.96
CA LEU A 159 -10.62 3.78 6.88
C LEU A 159 -12.08 3.54 7.32
N GLU A 160 -12.39 3.84 8.58
CA GLU A 160 -13.76 3.76 9.13
C GLU A 160 -14.67 4.87 8.59
N ASN A 161 -14.09 5.92 8.02
CA ASN A 161 -14.80 7.04 7.40
C ASN A 161 -14.83 6.87 5.87
N ASP A 162 -14.98 7.97 5.14
CA ASP A 162 -14.94 8.01 3.69
C ASP A 162 -13.62 7.43 3.13
N HIS A 163 -13.74 6.53 2.17
CA HIS A 163 -12.63 5.85 1.52
C HIS A 163 -13.08 5.31 0.17
N THR A 164 -12.09 5.05 -0.70
CA THR A 164 -12.30 4.51 -2.04
C THR A 164 -11.50 3.24 -2.22
N TYR A 165 -11.88 2.41 -3.18
CA TYR A 165 -11.14 1.22 -3.57
C TYR A 165 -10.23 1.52 -4.76
N GLU A 166 -9.02 0.95 -4.76
CA GLU A 166 -8.09 1.02 -5.88
C GLU A 166 -7.66 -0.41 -6.25
N LEU A 167 -8.01 -0.86 -7.46
CA LEU A 167 -7.52 -2.13 -7.99
C LEU A 167 -6.28 -1.86 -8.84
N ILE A 168 -5.17 -2.48 -8.46
CA ILE A 168 -3.88 -2.30 -9.12
C ILE A 168 -3.50 -3.60 -9.84
N ALA A 169 -3.25 -3.50 -11.15
CA ALA A 169 -2.68 -4.58 -11.95
C ALA A 169 -1.17 -4.37 -12.07
N TYR A 170 -0.40 -5.41 -11.77
CA TYR A 170 1.06 -5.37 -11.85
C TYR A 170 1.57 -5.99 -13.15
N ARG A 171 2.75 -5.55 -13.59
CA ARG A 171 3.44 -6.03 -14.80
C ARG A 171 4.38 -7.16 -14.41
N THR A 172 4.58 -8.10 -15.33
CA THR A 172 5.68 -9.06 -15.20
C THR A 172 7.04 -8.34 -15.18
N PRO A 173 8.07 -8.90 -14.52
CA PRO A 173 9.38 -8.26 -14.40
C PRO A 173 10.00 -7.83 -15.73
N GLU A 174 9.80 -8.60 -16.80
CA GLU A 174 10.38 -8.39 -18.14
C GLU A 174 9.85 -7.12 -18.81
N ASN A 175 8.65 -6.67 -18.43
CA ASN A 175 8.01 -5.49 -19.01
C ASN A 175 8.33 -4.19 -18.24
N ARG A 176 8.97 -4.25 -17.06
CA ARG A 176 9.27 -3.06 -16.25
C ARG A 176 10.27 -2.14 -16.98
N GLY A 177 10.06 -0.83 -16.86
CA GLY A 177 10.86 0.19 -17.56
C GLY A 177 10.50 0.40 -19.04
N THR A 178 9.71 -0.49 -19.65
CA THR A 178 9.22 -0.31 -21.03
C THR A 178 7.90 0.49 -21.06
N PRO A 179 7.49 1.06 -22.22
CA PRO A 179 6.16 1.66 -22.35
C PRO A 179 5.04 0.66 -22.02
N ARG A 180 4.04 1.10 -21.26
CA ARG A 180 2.88 0.29 -20.86
C ARG A 180 1.98 0.00 -22.05
N LYS A 181 1.59 -1.26 -22.23
CA LYS A 181 0.70 -1.68 -23.31
C LYS A 181 -0.69 -2.01 -22.78
N ILE A 182 -1.66 -1.15 -23.10
CA ILE A 182 -3.07 -1.29 -22.73
C ILE A 182 -3.94 -0.87 -23.91
N ASP A 183 -5.05 -1.57 -24.15
CA ASP A 183 -5.99 -1.21 -25.19
C ASP A 183 -6.79 0.03 -24.77
N ALA A 184 -6.51 1.17 -25.41
CA ALA A 184 -7.11 2.46 -25.08
C ALA A 184 -8.65 2.45 -25.23
N GLU A 185 -9.19 1.74 -26.22
CA GLU A 185 -10.62 1.68 -26.42
C GLU A 185 -11.30 0.84 -25.34
N SER A 186 -10.64 -0.21 -24.83
CA SER A 186 -11.12 -0.95 -23.66
C SER A 186 -11.23 -0.06 -22.41
N VAL A 187 -10.28 0.87 -22.21
CA VAL A 187 -10.30 1.80 -21.07
C VAL A 187 -11.43 2.81 -21.20
N LYS A 188 -11.63 3.40 -22.39
CA LYS A 188 -12.76 4.32 -22.65
C LYS A 188 -14.11 3.63 -22.50
N LYS A 189 -14.20 2.36 -22.93
CA LYS A 189 -15.40 1.53 -22.72
C LYS A 189 -15.64 1.28 -21.24
N MET A 190 -14.60 0.88 -20.51
CA MET A 190 -14.67 0.65 -19.06
C MET A 190 -15.14 1.90 -18.31
N ASP A 191 -14.57 3.06 -18.64
CA ASP A 191 -14.91 4.34 -18.02
C ASP A 191 -16.41 4.64 -18.17
N LYS A 192 -16.95 4.53 -19.40
CA LYS A 192 -18.39 4.72 -19.66
C LYS A 192 -19.29 3.71 -18.96
N GLU A 193 -18.90 2.43 -18.92
CA GLU A 193 -19.72 1.35 -18.35
C GLU A 193 -19.71 1.28 -16.83
N THR A 194 -18.75 1.93 -16.19
CA THR A 194 -18.57 1.88 -14.74
C THR A 194 -18.71 3.23 -14.07
N PHE A 195 -18.83 4.32 -14.84
CA PHE A 195 -19.25 5.62 -14.32
C PHE A 195 -20.67 5.55 -13.70
N PRO A 196 -20.92 6.21 -12.55
CA PRO A 196 -19.99 7.00 -11.73
C PRO A 196 -19.26 6.18 -10.65
N GLU A 197 -19.43 4.86 -10.60
CA GLU A 197 -18.81 4.01 -9.57
C GLU A 197 -17.28 3.89 -9.70
N THR A 198 -16.71 4.17 -10.88
CA THR A 198 -15.28 4.42 -11.06
C THR A 198 -15.05 5.83 -11.59
N PHE A 199 -13.86 6.38 -11.31
CA PHE A 199 -13.58 7.77 -11.60
C PHE A 199 -12.08 8.01 -11.86
N ASN A 200 -11.77 9.18 -12.42
CA ASN A 200 -10.40 9.58 -12.79
C ASN A 200 -9.70 8.57 -13.71
N ASN A 201 -10.45 7.91 -14.61
CA ASN A 201 -9.86 6.91 -15.49
C ASN A 201 -9.32 7.51 -16.80
N VAL A 202 -10.07 8.45 -17.37
CA VAL A 202 -9.79 9.14 -18.62
C VAL A 202 -10.04 10.63 -18.42
N ASP A 203 -9.17 11.46 -18.98
CA ASP A 203 -9.33 12.90 -19.04
C ASP A 203 -10.40 13.26 -20.07
N ALA A 204 -11.46 13.94 -19.64
CA ALA A 204 -12.62 14.23 -20.49
C ALA A 204 -12.32 15.22 -21.64
N GLU A 205 -11.33 16.10 -21.47
CA GLU A 205 -10.99 17.13 -22.45
C GLU A 205 -10.02 16.60 -23.51
N THR A 206 -9.01 15.85 -23.08
CA THR A 206 -7.91 15.40 -23.93
C THR A 206 -8.06 13.94 -24.38
N GLY A 207 -8.99 13.19 -23.78
CA GLY A 207 -9.13 11.75 -24.01
C GLY A 207 -7.95 10.92 -23.48
N ARG A 208 -7.07 11.53 -22.68
CA ARG A 208 -5.86 10.90 -22.15
C ARG A 208 -6.21 9.87 -21.08
N ILE A 209 -5.60 8.69 -21.16
CA ILE A 209 -5.70 7.67 -20.11
C ILE A 209 -4.94 8.11 -18.86
N LEU A 210 -5.60 8.07 -17.71
CA LEU A 210 -5.08 8.51 -16.41
C LEU A 210 -4.68 7.35 -15.49
N ILE A 211 -5.27 6.16 -15.69
CA ILE A 211 -5.03 4.98 -14.84
C ILE A 211 -3.64 4.36 -14.99
N THR A 212 -2.87 4.75 -16.01
CA THR A 212 -1.53 4.21 -16.26
C THR A 212 -0.45 5.13 -15.67
N PRO A 213 0.36 4.65 -14.72
CA PRO A 213 1.46 5.45 -14.20
C PRO A 213 2.55 5.67 -15.26
N ARG A 214 3.44 6.61 -14.95
CA ARG A 214 4.63 6.90 -15.76
C ARG A 214 5.88 6.54 -14.99
N GLY A 215 6.84 5.93 -15.68
CA GLY A 215 8.13 5.54 -15.12
C GLY A 215 8.32 4.03 -15.08
N PRO A 216 9.37 3.56 -14.39
CA PRO A 216 9.80 2.17 -14.35
C PRO A 216 9.05 1.31 -13.31
N ASP A 217 8.05 1.88 -12.63
CA ASP A 217 7.31 1.19 -11.58
C ASP A 217 6.58 -0.07 -12.10
N PRO A 218 6.29 -1.05 -11.21
CA PRO A 218 5.71 -2.33 -11.61
C PRO A 218 4.21 -2.26 -11.92
N ILE A 219 3.54 -1.11 -11.82
CA ILE A 219 2.09 -1.02 -12.03
C ILE A 219 1.80 -0.90 -13.53
N LEU A 220 0.93 -1.76 -14.06
CA LEU A 220 0.39 -1.61 -15.41
C LEU A 220 -0.67 -0.51 -15.42
N TYR A 221 -1.69 -0.64 -14.56
CA TYR A 221 -2.72 0.35 -14.34
C TYR A 221 -3.33 0.23 -12.93
N GLY A 222 -3.95 1.31 -12.46
CA GLY A 222 -4.75 1.34 -11.23
C GLY A 222 -6.11 1.98 -11.46
N VAL A 223 -7.20 1.28 -11.16
CA VAL A 223 -8.58 1.80 -11.28
C VAL A 223 -9.13 2.15 -9.91
N ARG A 224 -9.64 3.37 -9.75
CA ARG A 224 -10.30 3.82 -8.52
C ARG A 224 -11.81 3.76 -8.64
N GLY A 225 -12.48 3.44 -7.54
CA GLY A 225 -13.93 3.43 -7.49
C GLY A 225 -14.50 3.34 -6.09
N GLU A 226 -15.82 3.48 -6.01
CA GLU A 226 -16.59 3.55 -4.75
C GLU A 226 -16.79 2.17 -4.10
N THR A 227 -16.72 1.09 -4.90
CA THR A 227 -16.98 -0.27 -4.37
C THR A 227 -15.97 -1.30 -4.89
N PRO A 228 -15.71 -2.39 -4.14
CA PRO A 228 -14.88 -3.50 -4.62
C PRO A 228 -15.44 -4.14 -5.89
N ARG A 229 -16.77 -4.15 -6.02
CA ARG A 229 -17.47 -4.72 -7.17
C ARG A 229 -17.25 -3.87 -8.42
N ALA A 230 -17.27 -2.55 -8.29
CA ALA A 230 -17.04 -1.63 -9.41
C ALA A 230 -15.62 -1.76 -9.96
N VAL A 231 -14.60 -1.72 -9.09
CA VAL A 231 -13.21 -1.87 -9.54
C VAL A 231 -12.94 -3.27 -10.12
N LYS A 232 -13.58 -4.32 -9.59
CA LYS A 232 -13.52 -5.68 -10.17
C LYS A 232 -14.24 -5.79 -11.51
N LYS A 233 -15.35 -5.07 -11.72
CA LYS A 233 -16.02 -4.99 -13.02
C LYS A 233 -15.12 -4.28 -14.02
N ALA A 234 -14.51 -3.17 -13.63
CA ALA A 234 -13.57 -2.43 -14.47
C ALA A 234 -12.38 -3.29 -14.92
N PHE A 235 -11.77 -4.02 -13.98
CA PHE A 235 -10.68 -4.96 -14.27
C PHE A 235 -11.04 -5.99 -15.35
N LYS A 236 -12.27 -6.49 -15.36
CA LYS A 236 -12.74 -7.46 -16.37
C LYS A 236 -12.96 -6.87 -17.76
N ILE A 237 -13.18 -5.56 -17.85
CA ILE A 237 -13.43 -4.86 -19.13
C ILE A 237 -12.11 -4.43 -19.78
N ILE A 238 -11.16 -3.96 -18.97
CA ILE A 238 -9.85 -3.51 -19.43
C ILE A 238 -9.11 -4.68 -20.08
N LYS A 239 -8.49 -4.43 -21.24
CA LYS A 239 -7.65 -5.40 -21.95
C LYS A 239 -6.17 -4.99 -21.87
N PRO A 240 -5.39 -5.67 -21.02
CA PRO A 240 -3.93 -5.60 -21.08
C PRO A 240 -3.45 -6.08 -22.46
N LEU A 241 -2.46 -5.39 -23.04
CA LEU A 241 -1.75 -5.82 -24.24
C LEU A 241 -0.36 -6.38 -23.91
N GLU A 242 -0.15 -6.69 -22.62
CA GLU A 242 1.00 -7.36 -22.04
C GLU A 242 0.55 -8.20 -20.83
N PRO A 243 1.33 -9.20 -20.40
CA PRO A 243 0.97 -10.05 -19.27
C PRO A 243 0.93 -9.29 -17.94
N ILE A 244 -0.03 -9.69 -17.09
CA ILE A 244 -0.20 -9.24 -15.70
C ILE A 244 -0.02 -10.39 -14.72
#